data_AF-A0AAV0IR46-F1
#
_entry.id   AF-A0AAV0IR46-F1
#
_cell.length_a   1.000
_cell.length_b   1.000
_cell.length_c   1.000
_cell.angle_alpha   90.00
_cell.angle_beta   90.00
_cell.angle_gamma   90.00
#
_symmetry.space_group_name_H-M   'P 1'
#
loop_
_entity.id
_entity.type
_entity.pdbx_description
1 polymer ?
#
loop_
_entity_poly.entity_id
_entity_poly.type
_entity_poly.pdbx_seq_one_letter_code
_entity_poly.pdbx_strand_id
1 'polypeptide(L)'
;MATSAREENVYMAKLAEQAERYEEMVEFMEKLSASIDGEELTVEERNLLSVAYKNVIGARRASWRIISSIEQKEESRGNEDHVNMIRDYRTKIETELSNICDGILKLLDTRLIPSAAAGDSKVFYLKMKGDYHRYLAEFKTSAERKESAESTLTAYKSAQDIANAELAPTHPIRLGLALNFSVFYYEILNSPDRACNLAKQVSYHHTFVLGNCLGETRVGGTTIVLLPWTLTSGLASRHLRSLLQLFYVCLDHKRHLIFPFLLAVLNCLPWQAFDEAIAELDTLGEESYKDSTLIMQLLRDNLTLWTSDMQDDGADEIKEAASAPKGGEEQQ
;
A
#
# COMPACT_ATOMS: atom_id res chain seq x y z
N MET A 1 -30.16 28.12 19.77
CA MET A 1 -29.13 28.73 18.92
C MET A 1 -29.26 28.06 17.57
N ALA A 2 -29.22 28.81 16.45
CA ALA A 2 -29.21 28.17 15.14
C ALA A 2 -27.87 27.44 15.00
N THR A 3 -27.92 26.12 14.78
CA THR A 3 -26.76 25.31 14.40
C THR A 3 -26.18 25.88 13.11
N SER A 4 -24.86 25.95 13.01
CA SER A 4 -24.22 26.40 11.78
C SER A 4 -24.49 25.39 10.66
N ALA A 5 -24.58 25.84 9.41
CA ALA A 5 -24.74 24.95 8.26
C ALA A 5 -23.62 23.89 8.16
N ARG A 6 -22.43 24.21 8.70
CA ARG A 6 -21.30 23.29 8.85
C ARG A 6 -21.66 22.13 9.79
N GLU A 7 -22.10 22.43 11.01
CA GLU A 7 -22.50 21.44 12.02
C GLU A 7 -23.68 20.59 11.55
N GLU A 8 -24.65 21.17 10.85
CA GLU A 8 -25.80 20.43 10.30
C GLU A 8 -25.36 19.40 9.26
N ASN A 9 -24.50 19.79 8.31
CA ASN A 9 -23.99 18.86 7.31
C ASN A 9 -23.15 17.73 7.94
N VAL A 10 -22.30 18.05 8.93
CA VAL A 10 -21.52 17.02 9.65
C VAL A 10 -22.43 16.06 10.41
N TYR A 11 -23.46 16.56 11.08
CA TYR A 11 -24.43 15.73 11.79
C TYR A 11 -25.19 14.80 10.83
N MET A 12 -25.65 15.34 9.70
CA MET A 12 -26.33 14.55 8.67
C MET A 12 -25.43 13.50 8.02
N ALA A 13 -24.15 13.82 7.78
CA ALA A 13 -23.17 12.86 7.28
C ALA A 13 -22.97 11.69 8.26
N LYS A 14 -22.90 11.95 9.57
CA LYS A 14 -22.81 10.90 10.60
C LYS A 14 -24.07 10.03 10.68
N LEU A 15 -25.25 10.61 10.49
CA LEU A 15 -26.50 9.83 10.40
C LEU A 15 -26.53 8.96 9.13
N ALA A 16 -26.10 9.50 8.00
CA ALA A 16 -26.02 8.78 6.74
C ALA A 16 -25.02 7.61 6.82
N GLU A 17 -23.88 7.80 7.49
CA GLU A 17 -22.90 6.75 7.79
C GLU A 17 -23.54 5.61 8.59
N GLN A 18 -24.23 5.92 9.69
CA GLN A 18 -24.91 4.92 10.52
C GLN A 18 -26.03 4.18 9.79
N ALA A 19 -26.64 4.83 8.80
CA ALA A 19 -27.67 4.24 7.95
C ALA A 19 -27.08 3.54 6.70
N GLU A 20 -25.76 3.51 6.55
CA GLU A 20 -25.04 2.99 5.38
C GLU A 20 -25.46 3.64 4.04
N ARG A 21 -26.01 4.86 4.09
CA ARG A 21 -26.42 5.63 2.90
C ARG A 21 -25.29 6.53 2.42
N TYR A 22 -24.20 5.91 1.97
CA TYR A 22 -22.96 6.62 1.62
C TYR A 22 -23.08 7.61 0.46
N GLU A 23 -24.02 7.42 -0.46
CA GLU A 23 -24.29 8.38 -1.54
C GLU A 23 -24.78 9.73 -0.98
N GLU A 24 -25.71 9.72 -0.02
CA GLU A 24 -26.15 10.94 0.66
C GLU A 24 -25.05 11.51 1.56
N MET A 25 -24.26 10.64 2.19
CA MET A 25 -23.10 11.07 2.98
C MET A 25 -22.13 11.91 2.13
N VAL A 26 -21.87 11.49 0.88
CA VAL A 26 -21.06 12.29 -0.08
C VAL A 26 -21.71 13.65 -0.33
N GLU A 27 -23.02 13.72 -0.57
CA GLU A 27 -23.71 15.00 -0.82
C GLU A 27 -23.57 15.97 0.36
N PHE A 28 -23.73 15.49 1.61
CA PHE A 28 -23.56 16.35 2.79
C PHE A 28 -22.12 16.83 2.94
N MET A 29 -21.14 15.97 2.66
CA MET A 29 -19.72 16.34 2.75
C MET A 29 -19.27 17.26 1.61
N GLU A 30 -19.85 17.16 0.42
CA GLU A 30 -19.65 18.12 -0.68
C GLU A 30 -20.23 19.50 -0.34
N LYS A 31 -21.45 19.53 0.23
CA LYS A 31 -22.10 20.78 0.71
C LYS A 31 -21.27 21.43 1.80
N LEU A 32 -20.80 20.65 2.78
CA LEU A 32 -19.89 21.10 3.83
C LEU A 32 -18.65 21.75 3.22
N SER A 33 -17.98 21.03 2.32
CA SER A 33 -16.76 21.51 1.65
C SER A 33 -17.03 22.75 0.80
N ALA A 34 -18.27 22.96 0.34
CA ALA A 34 -18.68 24.15 -0.42
C ALA A 34 -19.03 25.36 0.43
N SER A 35 -19.43 25.14 1.68
CA SER A 35 -19.73 26.21 2.62
C SER A 35 -18.51 26.81 3.31
N ILE A 36 -17.37 26.13 3.30
CA ILE A 36 -16.12 26.61 3.91
C ILE A 36 -15.32 27.44 2.89
N ASP A 37 -15.17 28.74 3.14
CA ASP A 37 -14.46 29.66 2.25
C ASP A 37 -12.97 29.71 2.62
N GLY A 38 -12.19 28.80 2.03
CA GLY A 38 -10.74 28.72 2.27
C GLY A 38 -10.33 28.15 3.62
N GLU A 39 -11.27 27.77 4.49
CA GLU A 39 -10.98 27.05 5.73
C GLU A 39 -10.61 25.59 5.47
N GLU A 40 -9.73 25.05 6.32
CA GLU A 40 -9.35 23.64 6.30
C GLU A 40 -10.44 22.77 6.97
N LEU A 41 -10.65 21.57 6.42
CA LEU A 41 -11.48 20.57 7.09
C LEU A 41 -10.76 20.08 8.35
N THR A 42 -11.50 19.92 9.44
CA THR A 42 -11.01 19.25 10.63
C THR A 42 -10.67 17.79 10.32
N VAL A 43 -9.86 17.15 11.18
CA VAL A 43 -9.50 15.73 11.04
C VAL A 43 -10.75 14.83 10.95
N GLU A 44 -11.77 15.10 11.76
CA GLU A 44 -13.03 14.36 11.75
C GLU A 44 -13.77 14.52 10.41
N GLU A 45 -13.93 15.76 9.93
CA GLU A 45 -14.62 16.04 8.66
C GLU A 45 -13.87 15.45 7.46
N ARG A 46 -12.54 15.56 7.46
CA ARG A 46 -11.67 14.95 6.44
C ARG A 46 -11.83 13.43 6.41
N ASN A 47 -11.92 12.79 7.57
CA ASN A 47 -12.13 11.36 7.68
C ASN A 47 -13.53 10.95 7.19
N LEU A 48 -14.59 11.68 7.58
CA LEU A 48 -15.96 11.45 7.09
C LEU A 48 -16.04 11.55 5.56
N LEU A 49 -15.41 12.56 4.96
CA LEU A 49 -15.33 12.73 3.50
C LEU A 49 -14.69 11.51 2.84
N SER A 50 -13.56 11.06 3.38
CA SER A 50 -12.85 9.89 2.86
C SER A 50 -13.65 8.61 3.00
N VAL A 51 -14.33 8.39 4.13
CA VAL A 51 -15.18 7.21 4.36
C VAL A 51 -16.36 7.20 3.38
N ALA A 52 -17.01 8.34 3.19
CA ALA A 52 -18.15 8.48 2.27
C ALA A 52 -17.77 8.05 0.86
N TYR A 53 -16.76 8.71 0.27
CA TYR A 53 -16.37 8.40 -1.11
C TYR A 53 -15.72 7.01 -1.25
N LYS A 54 -15.00 6.50 -0.23
CA LYS A 54 -14.40 5.16 -0.26
C LYS A 54 -15.47 4.07 -0.38
N ASN A 55 -16.57 4.22 0.35
CA ASN A 55 -17.66 3.24 0.29
C ASN A 55 -18.42 3.32 -1.04
N VAL A 56 -18.75 4.52 -1.51
CA VAL A 56 -19.43 4.72 -2.80
C VAL A 56 -18.58 4.14 -3.96
N ILE A 57 -17.31 4.53 -4.06
CA ILE A 57 -16.43 4.05 -5.14
C ILE A 57 -16.14 2.54 -4.99
N GLY A 58 -16.02 2.04 -3.76
CA GLY A 58 -15.76 0.63 -3.48
C GLY A 58 -16.88 -0.28 -4.01
N ALA A 59 -18.14 0.09 -3.75
CA ALA A 59 -19.29 -0.65 -4.25
C ALA A 59 -19.32 -0.67 -5.80
N ARG A 60 -19.10 0.47 -6.45
CA ARG A 60 -19.10 0.56 -7.92
C ARG A 60 -17.93 -0.19 -8.56
N ARG A 61 -16.74 -0.14 -7.97
CA ARG A 61 -15.57 -0.94 -8.42
C ARG A 61 -15.81 -2.45 -8.27
N ALA A 62 -16.49 -2.88 -7.21
CA ALA A 62 -16.86 -4.28 -7.04
C ALA A 62 -17.86 -4.72 -8.12
N SER A 63 -18.90 -3.92 -8.38
CA SER A 63 -19.84 -4.19 -9.48
C SER A 63 -19.13 -4.28 -10.82
N TRP A 64 -18.22 -3.34 -11.13
CA TRP A 64 -17.47 -3.35 -12.39
C TRP A 64 -16.61 -4.61 -12.55
N ARG A 65 -15.90 -5.05 -11.51
CA ARG A 65 -15.11 -6.30 -11.54
C ARG A 65 -15.97 -7.53 -11.83
N ILE A 66 -17.14 -7.63 -11.19
CA ILE A 66 -18.08 -8.74 -11.39
C ILE A 66 -18.56 -8.75 -12.84
N ILE A 67 -19.03 -7.61 -13.35
CA ILE A 67 -19.54 -7.52 -14.73
C ILE A 67 -18.43 -7.80 -15.75
N SER A 68 -17.23 -7.28 -15.54
CA SER A 68 -16.08 -7.56 -16.42
C SER A 68 -15.72 -9.05 -16.44
N SER A 69 -15.80 -9.74 -15.30
CA SER A 69 -15.58 -11.20 -15.25
C SER A 69 -16.69 -11.99 -15.96
N ILE A 70 -17.94 -11.52 -15.89
CA ILE A 70 -19.06 -12.14 -16.62
C ILE A 70 -18.91 -11.93 -18.13
N GLU A 71 -18.52 -10.72 -18.57
CA GLU A 71 -18.25 -10.43 -19.99
C GLU A 71 -17.21 -11.41 -20.57
N GLN A 72 -16.07 -11.57 -19.90
CA GLN A 72 -15.01 -12.50 -20.32
C GLN A 72 -15.48 -13.95 -20.39
N LYS A 73 -16.32 -14.39 -19.44
CA LYS A 73 -16.89 -15.75 -19.45
C LYS A 73 -17.87 -15.95 -20.59
N GLU A 74 -18.74 -15.00 -20.88
CA GLU A 74 -19.69 -15.10 -22.00
C GLU A 74 -18.97 -14.99 -23.36
N GLU A 75 -17.91 -14.19 -23.45
CA GLU A 75 -17.07 -14.09 -24.65
C GLU A 75 -16.41 -15.44 -24.96
N SER A 76 -15.91 -16.16 -23.95
CA SER A 76 -15.36 -17.51 -24.13
C SER A 76 -16.38 -18.56 -24.61
N ARG A 77 -17.68 -18.29 -24.45
CA ARG A 77 -18.77 -19.16 -24.93
C ARG A 77 -19.25 -18.81 -26.34
N GLY A 78 -18.76 -17.72 -26.92
CA GLY A 78 -19.13 -17.26 -28.27
C GLY A 78 -20.54 -16.67 -28.38
N ASN A 79 -21.13 -16.22 -27.27
CA ASN A 79 -22.48 -15.65 -27.27
C ASN A 79 -22.43 -14.12 -27.49
N GLU A 80 -22.22 -13.71 -28.74
CA GLU A 80 -21.96 -12.30 -29.11
C GLU A 80 -23.08 -11.34 -28.68
N ASP A 81 -24.36 -11.74 -28.78
CA ASP A 81 -25.50 -10.90 -28.39
C ASP A 81 -25.49 -10.59 -26.89
N HIS A 82 -25.24 -11.62 -26.06
CA HIS A 82 -25.12 -11.42 -24.61
C HIS A 82 -23.89 -10.60 -24.25
N VAL A 83 -22.76 -10.82 -24.92
CA VAL A 83 -21.53 -10.04 -24.70
C VAL A 83 -21.78 -8.56 -24.98
N ASN A 84 -22.49 -8.22 -26.05
CA ASN A 84 -22.83 -6.83 -26.35
C ASN A 84 -23.71 -6.19 -25.26
N MET A 85 -24.76 -6.90 -24.80
CA MET A 85 -25.60 -6.41 -23.69
C MET A 85 -24.81 -6.21 -22.39
N ILE A 86 -23.90 -7.12 -22.06
CA ILE A 86 -23.06 -7.01 -20.87
C ILE A 86 -22.09 -5.83 -21.00
N ARG A 87 -21.52 -5.62 -22.18
CA ARG A 87 -20.61 -4.52 -22.48
C ARG A 87 -21.29 -3.16 -22.31
N ASP A 88 -22.51 -3.00 -22.81
CA ASP A 88 -23.29 -1.77 -22.63
C ASP A 88 -23.52 -1.46 -21.13
N TYR A 89 -23.84 -2.49 -20.36
CA TYR A 89 -24.01 -2.35 -18.91
C TYR A 89 -22.69 -2.03 -18.20
N ARG A 90 -21.58 -2.65 -18.61
CA ARG A 90 -20.24 -2.31 -18.09
C ARG A 90 -19.91 -0.84 -18.36
N THR A 91 -20.13 -0.35 -19.57
CA THR A 91 -19.87 1.07 -19.92
C THR A 91 -20.70 2.05 -19.10
N LYS A 92 -21.94 1.68 -18.75
CA LYS A 92 -22.74 2.48 -17.80
C LYS A 92 -22.06 2.58 -16.44
N ILE A 93 -21.58 1.45 -15.88
CA ILE A 93 -20.86 1.43 -14.60
C ILE A 93 -19.56 2.24 -14.69
N GLU A 94 -18.82 2.14 -15.80
CA GLU A 94 -17.60 2.93 -16.03
C GLU A 94 -17.87 4.43 -16.07
N THR A 95 -19.02 4.84 -16.62
CA THR A 95 -19.45 6.24 -16.62
C THR A 95 -19.77 6.70 -15.19
N GLU A 96 -20.48 5.90 -14.40
CA GLU A 96 -20.76 6.18 -12.99
C GLU A 96 -19.45 6.31 -12.19
N LEU A 97 -18.50 5.37 -12.38
CA LEU A 97 -17.18 5.42 -11.76
C LEU A 97 -16.40 6.68 -12.13
N SER A 98 -16.39 7.04 -13.42
CA SER A 98 -15.71 8.24 -13.91
C SER A 98 -16.28 9.49 -13.26
N ASN A 99 -17.61 9.63 -13.20
CA ASN A 99 -18.27 10.78 -12.58
C ASN A 99 -17.94 10.92 -11.10
N ILE A 100 -17.90 9.80 -10.35
CA ILE A 100 -17.52 9.82 -8.92
C ILE A 100 -16.07 10.27 -8.76
N CYS A 101 -15.14 9.73 -9.56
CA CYS A 101 -13.73 10.11 -9.53
C CYS A 101 -13.54 11.59 -9.90
N ASP A 102 -14.19 12.07 -10.95
CA ASP A 102 -14.06 13.45 -11.41
C ASP A 102 -14.60 14.45 -10.38
N GLY A 103 -15.70 14.10 -9.68
CA GLY A 103 -16.26 14.91 -8.60
C GLY A 103 -15.26 15.16 -7.47
N ILE A 104 -14.66 14.10 -6.93
CA ILE A 104 -13.67 14.23 -5.84
C ILE A 104 -12.35 14.84 -6.32
N LEU A 105 -11.86 14.49 -7.51
CA LEU A 105 -10.63 15.07 -8.05
C LEU A 105 -10.77 16.58 -8.23
N LYS A 106 -11.92 17.04 -8.73
CA LYS A 106 -12.23 18.47 -8.81
C LYS A 106 -12.26 19.12 -7.43
N LEU A 107 -12.88 18.49 -6.44
CA LEU A 107 -12.92 19.01 -5.07
C LEU A 107 -11.51 19.13 -4.44
N LEU A 108 -10.68 18.11 -4.65
CA LEU A 108 -9.29 18.07 -4.17
C LEU A 108 -8.45 19.20 -4.79
N ASP A 109 -8.52 19.36 -6.11
CA ASP A 109 -7.70 20.32 -6.84
C ASP A 109 -8.13 21.77 -6.63
N THR A 110 -9.43 22.02 -6.51
CA THR A 110 -9.96 23.38 -6.39
C THR A 110 -9.95 23.92 -4.97
N ARG A 111 -10.08 23.05 -3.96
CA ARG A 111 -10.26 23.51 -2.57
C ARG A 111 -9.37 22.82 -1.55
N LEU A 112 -9.40 21.49 -1.47
CA LEU A 112 -8.84 20.78 -0.31
C LEU A 112 -7.30 20.77 -0.30
N ILE A 113 -6.64 20.54 -1.44
CA ILE A 113 -5.18 20.58 -1.54
C ILE A 113 -4.66 22.02 -1.33
N PRO A 114 -5.26 23.06 -1.96
CA PRO A 114 -4.85 24.45 -1.72
C PRO A 114 -5.05 24.95 -0.29
N SER A 115 -6.08 24.49 0.44
CA SER A 115 -6.34 24.93 1.81
C SER A 115 -5.55 24.18 2.87
N ALA A 116 -4.99 23.01 2.56
CA ALA A 116 -4.21 22.22 3.51
C ALA A 116 -2.91 22.93 3.90
N ALA A 117 -2.77 23.29 5.18
CA ALA A 117 -1.56 23.94 5.69
C ALA A 117 -0.52 22.91 6.15
N ALA A 118 -0.96 21.92 6.93
CA ALA A 118 -0.12 20.92 7.56
C ALA A 118 0.28 19.76 6.63
N GLY A 119 1.44 19.16 6.87
CA GLY A 119 1.96 18.04 6.10
C GLY A 119 1.04 16.82 6.09
N ASP A 120 0.43 16.50 7.22
CA ASP A 120 -0.49 15.36 7.35
C ASP A 120 -1.71 15.52 6.43
N SER A 121 -2.36 16.69 6.41
CA SER A 121 -3.48 17.02 5.53
C SER A 121 -3.08 17.03 4.06
N LYS A 122 -1.93 17.63 3.72
CA LYS A 122 -1.43 17.63 2.33
C LYS A 122 -1.18 16.22 1.82
N VAL A 123 -0.49 15.39 2.60
CA VAL A 123 -0.22 13.99 2.25
C VAL A 123 -1.53 13.22 2.15
N PHE A 124 -2.49 13.44 3.06
CA PHE A 124 -3.80 12.81 3.01
C PHE A 124 -4.54 13.10 1.69
N TYR A 125 -4.64 14.37 1.29
CA TYR A 125 -5.36 14.75 0.07
C TYR A 125 -4.61 14.34 -1.20
N LEU A 126 -3.28 14.45 -1.23
CA LEU A 126 -2.49 13.99 -2.39
C LEU A 126 -2.54 12.46 -2.54
N LYS A 127 -2.52 11.72 -1.42
CA LYS A 127 -2.77 10.28 -1.42
C LYS A 127 -4.15 9.98 -2.00
N MET A 128 -5.18 10.68 -1.53
CA MET A 128 -6.55 10.53 -2.03
C MET A 128 -6.62 10.81 -3.53
N LYS A 129 -5.99 11.89 -4.01
CA LYS A 129 -5.87 12.20 -5.45
C LYS A 129 -5.25 11.05 -6.24
N GLY A 130 -4.15 10.48 -5.75
CA GLY A 130 -3.51 9.32 -6.35
C GLY A 130 -4.43 8.09 -6.37
N ASP A 131 -5.17 7.83 -5.30
CA ASP A 131 -6.14 6.73 -5.23
C ASP A 131 -7.24 6.85 -6.29
N TYR A 132 -7.82 8.03 -6.52
CA TYR A 132 -8.88 8.20 -7.52
C TYR A 132 -8.37 8.16 -8.96
N HIS A 133 -7.20 8.72 -9.25
CA HIS A 133 -6.56 8.50 -10.55
C HIS A 133 -6.20 7.03 -10.78
N ARG A 134 -5.79 6.30 -9.74
CA ARG A 134 -5.53 4.86 -9.82
C ARG A 134 -6.79 4.10 -10.18
N TYR A 135 -7.93 4.44 -9.57
CA TYR A 135 -9.21 3.82 -9.91
C TYR A 135 -9.62 4.06 -11.36
N LEU A 136 -9.35 5.26 -11.91
CA LEU A 136 -9.54 5.52 -13.34
C LEU A 136 -8.64 4.60 -14.19
N ALA A 137 -7.37 4.46 -13.82
CA ALA A 137 -6.42 3.61 -14.56
C ALA A 137 -6.78 2.11 -14.57
N GLU A 138 -7.65 1.63 -13.66
CA GLU A 138 -8.09 0.23 -13.61
C GLU A 138 -8.96 -0.17 -14.80
N PHE A 139 -9.86 0.71 -15.25
CA PHE A 139 -10.86 0.39 -16.27
C PHE A 139 -10.72 1.22 -17.57
N LYS A 140 -10.04 2.36 -17.51
CA LYS A 140 -9.73 3.14 -18.73
C LYS A 140 -8.78 2.35 -19.65
N THR A 141 -8.80 2.69 -20.93
CA THR A 141 -8.00 2.01 -21.96
C THR A 141 -7.10 2.99 -22.70
N SER A 142 -6.04 2.46 -23.32
CA SER A 142 -5.14 3.20 -24.23
C SER A 142 -4.57 4.50 -23.63
N ALA A 143 -4.80 5.65 -24.26
CA ALA A 143 -4.27 6.95 -23.87
C ALA A 143 -4.79 7.41 -22.50
N GLU A 144 -6.10 7.27 -22.24
CA GLU A 144 -6.71 7.68 -20.96
C GLU A 144 -6.14 6.89 -19.78
N ARG A 145 -5.85 5.60 -19.98
CA ARG A 145 -5.19 4.77 -18.95
C ARG A 145 -3.80 5.29 -18.64
N LYS A 146 -3.02 5.65 -19.67
CA LYS A 146 -1.66 6.15 -19.51
C LYS A 146 -1.64 7.48 -18.76
N GLU A 147 -2.53 8.40 -19.14
CA GLU A 147 -2.70 9.69 -18.46
C GLU A 147 -3.09 9.52 -16.98
N SER A 148 -4.03 8.61 -16.71
CA SER A 148 -4.45 8.30 -15.34
C SER A 148 -3.31 7.70 -14.51
N ALA A 149 -2.49 6.81 -15.10
CA ALA A 149 -1.33 6.24 -14.44
C ALA A 149 -0.23 7.27 -14.16
N GLU A 150 0.04 8.18 -15.11
CA GLU A 150 1.00 9.28 -14.93
C GLU A 150 0.55 10.27 -13.84
N SER A 151 -0.75 10.59 -13.82
CA SER A 151 -1.37 11.43 -12.78
C SER A 151 -1.28 10.78 -11.40
N THR A 152 -1.55 9.47 -11.32
CA THR A 152 -1.39 8.67 -10.09
C THR A 152 0.04 8.74 -9.58
N LEU A 153 1.01 8.48 -10.45
CA LEU A 153 2.43 8.49 -10.10
C LEU A 153 2.88 9.86 -9.58
N THR A 154 2.42 10.93 -10.23
CA THR A 154 2.75 12.30 -9.84
C THR A 154 2.18 12.65 -8.47
N ALA A 155 0.91 12.32 -8.22
CA ALA A 155 0.25 12.56 -6.94
C ALA A 155 0.92 11.79 -5.80
N TYR A 156 1.19 10.49 -5.98
CA TYR A 156 1.85 9.68 -4.95
C TYR A 156 3.30 10.09 -4.69
N LYS A 157 4.08 10.46 -5.73
CA LYS A 157 5.44 10.97 -5.51
C LYS A 157 5.42 12.27 -4.70
N SER A 158 4.54 13.21 -5.07
CA SER A 158 4.38 14.47 -4.33
C SER A 158 3.99 14.22 -2.87
N ALA A 159 3.06 13.28 -2.62
CA ALA A 159 2.69 12.86 -1.28
C ALA A 159 3.86 12.21 -0.52
N GLN A 160 4.65 11.37 -1.21
CA GLN A 160 5.76 10.63 -0.61
C GLN A 160 6.90 11.57 -0.19
N ASP A 161 7.20 12.58 -0.99
CA ASP A 161 8.24 13.57 -0.70
C ASP A 161 7.89 14.36 0.57
N ILE A 162 6.64 14.83 0.68
CA ILE A 162 6.15 15.53 1.89
C ILE A 162 6.12 14.56 3.09
N ALA A 163 5.62 13.34 2.90
CA ALA A 163 5.53 12.35 3.98
C ALA A 163 6.91 11.96 4.52
N ASN A 164 7.94 11.88 3.67
CA ASN A 164 9.31 11.59 4.09
C ASN A 164 9.95 12.75 4.85
N ALA A 165 9.55 13.99 4.55
CA ALA A 165 10.10 15.19 5.18
C ALA A 165 9.38 15.55 6.50
N GLU A 166 8.06 15.33 6.58
CA GLU A 166 7.22 15.89 7.65
C GLU A 166 6.55 14.83 8.54
N LEU A 167 6.51 13.55 8.14
CA LEU A 167 5.82 12.49 8.90
C LEU A 167 6.79 11.40 9.36
N ALA A 168 6.60 10.93 10.60
CA ALA A 168 7.33 9.79 11.14
C ALA A 168 7.17 8.53 10.26
N PRO A 169 8.18 7.65 10.15
CA PRO A 169 8.08 6.40 9.39
C PRO A 169 6.93 5.49 9.84
N THR A 170 6.53 5.56 11.10
CA THR A 170 5.43 4.81 11.71
C THR A 170 4.07 5.50 11.58
N HIS A 171 4.01 6.72 11.02
CA HIS A 171 2.78 7.48 10.95
C HIS A 171 1.73 6.79 10.03
N PRO A 172 0.46 6.58 10.48
CA PRO A 172 -0.56 5.85 9.72
C PRO A 172 -0.76 6.34 8.28
N ILE A 173 -0.78 7.67 8.07
CA ILE A 173 -0.94 8.26 6.72
C ILE A 173 0.24 7.90 5.80
N ARG A 174 1.48 7.89 6.32
CA ARG A 174 2.67 7.55 5.55
C ARG A 174 2.70 6.06 5.21
N LEU A 175 2.37 5.21 6.17
CA LEU A 175 2.22 3.77 5.97
C LEU A 175 1.13 3.47 4.93
N GLY A 176 -0.02 4.12 5.05
CA GLY A 176 -1.15 3.95 4.12
C GLY A 176 -0.85 4.45 2.71
N LEU A 177 -0.07 5.53 2.57
CA LEU A 177 0.44 5.97 1.27
C LEU A 177 1.33 4.91 0.64
N ALA A 178 2.31 4.37 1.39
CA ALA A 178 3.23 3.37 0.87
C ALA A 178 2.51 2.07 0.48
N LEU A 179 1.51 1.64 1.26
CA LEU A 179 0.62 0.54 0.91
C LEU A 179 -0.04 0.76 -0.45
N ASN A 180 -0.75 1.88 -0.64
CA ASN A 180 -1.46 2.14 -1.88
C ASN A 180 -0.53 2.38 -3.07
N PHE A 181 0.65 2.95 -2.83
CA PHE A 181 1.66 3.16 -3.86
C PHE A 181 2.31 1.84 -4.30
N SER A 182 2.52 0.90 -3.37
CA SER A 182 3.00 -0.45 -3.70
C SER A 182 1.97 -1.21 -4.57
N VAL A 183 0.68 -1.13 -4.21
CA VAL A 183 -0.41 -1.71 -5.00
C VAL A 183 -0.44 -1.11 -6.41
N PHE A 184 -0.24 0.21 -6.55
CA PHE A 184 -0.16 0.85 -7.87
C PHE A 184 0.99 0.31 -8.73
N TYR A 185 2.18 0.14 -8.16
CA TYR A 185 3.31 -0.44 -8.89
C TYR A 185 3.01 -1.88 -9.34
N TYR A 186 2.31 -2.65 -8.51
CA TYR A 186 1.95 -4.03 -8.82
C TYR A 186 0.84 -4.10 -9.88
N GLU A 187 -0.34 -3.56 -9.59
CA GLU A 187 -1.56 -3.75 -10.38
C GLU A 187 -1.62 -2.88 -11.65
N ILE A 188 -1.09 -1.65 -11.63
CA ILE A 188 -1.25 -0.70 -12.74
C ILE A 188 -0.01 -0.64 -13.63
N LEU A 189 1.18 -0.56 -13.02
CA LEU A 189 2.45 -0.46 -13.75
C LEU A 189 3.10 -1.81 -14.05
N ASN A 190 2.49 -2.92 -13.62
CA ASN A 190 3.00 -4.28 -13.80
C ASN A 190 4.49 -4.39 -13.44
N SER A 191 4.88 -3.77 -12.33
CA SER A 191 6.26 -3.65 -11.85
C SER A 191 6.38 -4.28 -10.45
N PRO A 192 6.19 -5.61 -10.34
CA PRO A 192 6.11 -6.31 -9.06
C PRO A 192 7.38 -6.18 -8.21
N ASP A 193 8.57 -6.12 -8.82
CA ASP A 193 9.82 -5.87 -8.09
C ASP A 193 9.81 -4.53 -7.36
N ARG A 194 9.32 -3.47 -8.01
CA ARG A 194 9.23 -2.14 -7.40
C ARG A 194 8.20 -2.11 -6.29
N ALA A 195 7.05 -2.77 -6.49
CA ALA A 195 6.03 -2.91 -5.46
C ALA A 195 6.57 -3.60 -4.21
N CYS A 196 7.23 -4.74 -4.38
CA CYS A 196 7.84 -5.51 -3.30
C CYS A 196 8.94 -4.73 -2.59
N ASN A 197 9.80 -4.01 -3.32
CA ASN A 197 10.86 -3.19 -2.72
C ASN A 197 10.27 -2.06 -1.87
N LEU A 198 9.23 -1.38 -2.35
CA LEU A 198 8.57 -0.30 -1.60
C LEU A 198 7.88 -0.84 -0.34
N ALA A 199 7.12 -1.93 -0.44
CA ALA A 199 6.47 -2.55 0.71
C ALA A 199 7.48 -3.05 1.75
N LYS A 200 8.61 -3.63 1.30
CA LYS A 200 9.70 -4.08 2.17
C LYS A 200 10.34 -2.94 2.96
N GLN A 201 10.61 -1.79 2.34
CA GLN A 201 11.20 -0.64 3.04
C GLN A 201 10.38 -0.23 4.27
N VAL A 202 9.06 -0.35 4.18
CA VAL A 202 8.15 -0.06 5.29
C VAL A 202 8.11 -1.21 6.31
N SER A 203 8.05 -2.46 5.86
CA SER A 203 8.01 -3.63 6.75
C SER A 203 9.31 -3.90 7.51
N TYR A 204 10.48 -3.52 6.98
CA TYR A 204 11.75 -3.65 7.70
C TYR A 204 11.83 -2.71 8.90
N HIS A 205 11.22 -1.52 8.81
CA HIS A 205 11.09 -0.64 9.97
C HIS A 205 10.23 -1.28 11.07
N HIS A 206 9.16 -2.00 10.71
CA HIS A 206 8.30 -2.73 11.65
C HIS A 206 8.96 -3.96 12.29
N THR A 207 9.63 -4.79 11.48
CA THR A 207 10.25 -6.03 11.98
C THR A 207 11.37 -5.73 12.96
N PHE A 208 12.05 -4.59 12.76
CA PHE A 208 13.01 -4.07 13.73
C PHE A 208 12.34 -3.67 15.05
N VAL A 209 11.16 -3.05 14.98
CA VAL A 209 10.38 -2.58 16.15
C VAL A 209 9.74 -3.72 16.94
N LEU A 210 9.14 -4.73 16.30
CA LEU A 210 8.51 -5.88 16.98
C LEU A 210 9.48 -7.04 17.30
N GLY A 211 10.59 -7.16 16.57
CA GLY A 211 11.52 -8.28 16.67
C GLY A 211 12.22 -8.43 18.04
N ASN A 212 12.19 -7.41 18.89
CA ASN A 212 12.78 -7.42 20.22
C ASN A 212 11.76 -7.32 21.38
N CYS A 213 10.45 -7.48 21.11
CA CYS A 213 9.44 -7.61 22.18
C CYS A 213 9.39 -9.01 22.83
N LEU A 214 10.30 -9.94 22.50
CA LEU A 214 10.42 -11.24 23.17
C LEU A 214 11.38 -11.15 24.35
N GLY A 215 10.81 -11.28 25.55
CA GLY A 215 11.43 -10.91 26.83
C GLY A 215 12.75 -11.58 27.18
N GLU A 216 13.55 -10.82 27.94
CA GLU A 216 14.70 -11.32 28.67
C GLU A 216 14.26 -12.44 29.62
N THR A 217 14.70 -13.68 29.35
CA THR A 217 14.55 -14.76 30.33
C THR A 217 15.90 -15.00 30.99
N ARG A 218 16.02 -14.61 32.27
CA ARG A 218 17.18 -14.93 33.10
C ARG A 218 17.10 -16.38 33.56
N VAL A 219 18.02 -17.22 33.09
CA VAL A 219 18.28 -18.54 33.68
C VAL A 219 19.71 -18.56 34.19
N GLY A 220 19.89 -18.69 35.51
CA GLY A 220 21.19 -18.96 36.13
C GLY A 220 22.29 -17.91 35.91
N GLY A 221 21.96 -16.61 35.99
CA GLY A 221 22.97 -15.53 35.98
C GLY A 221 23.62 -15.22 34.63
N THR A 222 23.18 -15.87 33.54
CA THR A 222 23.63 -15.56 32.17
C THR A 222 22.48 -14.92 31.40
N THR A 223 22.71 -13.74 30.81
CA THR A 223 21.75 -13.09 29.91
C THR A 223 21.80 -13.79 28.56
N ILE A 224 20.70 -14.43 28.16
CA ILE A 224 20.56 -15.04 26.83
C ILE A 224 19.74 -14.08 25.97
N VAL A 225 20.37 -13.48 24.96
CA VAL A 225 19.68 -12.69 23.92
C VAL A 225 19.29 -13.66 22.80
N LEU A 226 18.00 -13.94 22.65
CA LEU A 226 17.49 -14.72 21.52
C LEU A 226 17.43 -13.80 20.30
N LEU A 227 18.44 -13.87 19.42
CA LEU A 227 18.36 -13.24 18.11
C LEU A 227 17.34 -13.98 17.24
N PRO A 228 16.40 -13.28 16.58
CA PRO A 228 15.46 -13.93 15.68
C PRO A 228 16.18 -14.29 14.37
N TRP A 229 16.64 -15.54 14.27
CA TRP A 229 16.93 -16.20 12.99
C TRP A 229 16.08 -17.47 12.90
N THR A 230 14.76 -17.30 12.77
CA THR A 230 13.92 -18.36 12.22
C THR A 230 13.98 -18.25 10.69
N LEU A 231 14.84 -19.07 10.10
CA LEU A 231 14.84 -19.41 8.69
C LEU A 231 13.44 -19.90 8.27
N THR A 232 12.65 -19.02 7.65
CA THR A 232 11.50 -19.41 6.85
C THR A 232 11.75 -19.00 5.40
N SER A 233 12.60 -19.77 4.71
CA SER A 233 12.51 -20.01 3.26
C SER A 233 13.53 -21.09 2.87
N GLY A 234 13.05 -22.15 2.24
CA GLY A 234 13.81 -23.34 1.86
C GLY A 234 14.73 -23.17 0.65
N LEU A 235 15.48 -22.06 0.56
CA LEU A 235 16.39 -21.77 -0.57
C LEU A 235 17.79 -21.30 -0.11
N ALA A 236 18.30 -21.85 0.98
CA ALA A 236 19.74 -21.79 1.24
C ALA A 236 20.45 -22.84 0.37
N SER A 237 20.84 -22.45 -0.85
CA SER A 237 21.76 -23.20 -1.71
C SER A 237 22.93 -23.72 -0.88
N ARG A 238 23.37 -24.96 -1.16
CA ARG A 238 24.47 -25.64 -0.44
C ARG A 238 25.74 -24.80 -0.32
N HIS A 239 25.94 -23.80 -1.18
CA HIS A 239 27.04 -22.85 -1.11
C HIS A 239 26.99 -21.87 0.08
N LEU A 240 25.80 -21.51 0.60
CA LEU A 240 25.68 -20.59 1.74
C LEU A 240 26.05 -21.26 3.07
N ARG A 241 25.81 -22.58 3.20
CA ARG A 241 26.28 -23.37 4.36
C ARG A 241 27.80 -23.51 4.37
N SER A 242 28.42 -23.67 3.20
CA SER A 242 29.89 -23.74 3.09
C SER A 242 30.57 -22.41 3.45
N LEU A 243 29.95 -21.27 3.13
CA LEU A 243 30.44 -19.95 3.54
C LEU A 243 30.34 -19.72 5.05
N LEU A 244 29.25 -20.16 5.68
CA LEU A 244 29.08 -20.09 7.15
C LEU A 244 30.01 -21.05 7.90
N GLN A 245 30.36 -22.20 7.34
CA GLN A 245 31.38 -23.10 7.91
C GLN A 245 32.82 -22.61 7.68
N LEU A 246 33.09 -21.87 6.61
CA LEU A 246 34.37 -21.18 6.42
C LEU A 246 34.59 -20.02 7.41
N PHE A 247 33.52 -19.40 7.90
CA PHE A 247 33.60 -18.34 8.90
C PHE A 247 34.01 -18.82 10.30
N TYR A 248 33.86 -20.12 10.60
CA TYR A 248 34.26 -20.69 11.89
C TYR A 248 35.69 -21.27 11.91
N VAL A 249 36.34 -21.42 10.76
CA VAL A 249 37.65 -22.11 10.66
C VAL A 249 38.83 -21.16 10.41
N CYS A 250 38.61 -19.90 10.03
CA CYS A 250 39.68 -18.91 9.87
C CYS A 250 39.81 -17.96 11.08
N LEU A 251 39.68 -18.49 12.30
CA LEU A 251 40.13 -17.81 13.51
C LEU A 251 41.49 -18.38 13.92
N ASP A 252 42.52 -18.04 13.15
CA ASP A 252 43.87 -18.13 13.66
C ASP A 252 44.63 -16.83 13.42
N HIS A 253 45.02 -16.24 14.56
CA HIS A 253 45.91 -15.11 14.77
C HIS A 253 45.70 -13.79 13.99
N LYS A 254 45.31 -12.77 14.77
CA LYS A 254 45.42 -11.31 14.56
C LYS A 254 44.21 -10.63 13.90
N ARG A 255 43.20 -10.26 14.71
CA ARG A 255 42.35 -9.06 14.51
C ARG A 255 41.43 -8.81 15.74
N HIS A 256 42.02 -8.57 16.91
CA HIS A 256 41.27 -8.24 18.13
C HIS A 256 40.62 -6.84 18.16
N LEU A 257 40.89 -5.97 17.17
CA LEU A 257 40.36 -4.58 17.16
C LEU A 257 39.34 -4.29 16.05
N ILE A 258 39.26 -5.10 14.99
CA ILE A 258 38.31 -4.85 13.88
C ILE A 258 36.96 -5.51 14.16
N PHE A 259 36.96 -6.68 14.79
CA PHE A 259 35.75 -7.45 15.07
C PHE A 259 34.77 -6.72 16.01
N PRO A 260 35.17 -6.18 17.18
CA PRO A 260 34.24 -5.45 18.04
C PRO A 260 33.75 -4.13 17.40
N PHE A 261 34.55 -3.49 16.53
CA PHE A 261 34.15 -2.27 15.84
C PHE A 261 33.15 -2.55 14.71
N LEU A 262 33.35 -3.62 13.93
CA LEU A 262 32.38 -4.05 12.91
C LEU A 262 31.08 -4.58 13.56
N LEU A 263 31.18 -5.32 14.66
CA LEU A 263 30.01 -5.76 15.43
C LEU A 263 29.29 -4.57 16.07
N ALA A 264 30.01 -3.56 16.55
CA ALA A 264 29.44 -2.33 17.09
C ALA A 264 28.77 -1.51 15.97
N VAL A 265 29.34 -1.39 14.78
CA VAL A 265 28.72 -0.68 13.65
C VAL A 265 27.50 -1.45 13.10
N LEU A 266 27.58 -2.78 13.01
CA LEU A 266 26.47 -3.65 12.58
C LEU A 266 25.35 -3.76 13.61
N ASN A 267 25.63 -3.58 14.91
CA ASN A 267 24.60 -3.48 15.94
C ASN A 267 24.07 -2.04 16.08
N CYS A 268 24.93 -1.02 16.14
CA CYS A 268 24.53 0.34 16.54
C CYS A 268 23.66 1.07 15.51
N LEU A 269 23.86 0.83 14.21
CA LEU A 269 23.01 1.39 13.15
C LEU A 269 21.54 0.93 13.28
N PRO A 270 21.26 -0.37 13.48
CA PRO A 270 19.92 -0.83 13.77
C PRO A 270 19.37 -0.37 15.14
N TRP A 271 20.18 -0.33 16.21
CA TRP A 271 19.72 0.10 17.55
C TRP A 271 19.41 1.60 17.65
N GLN A 272 20.06 2.49 16.87
CA GLN A 272 19.66 3.91 16.82
C GLN A 272 18.32 4.09 16.09
N ALA A 273 18.15 3.44 14.94
CA ALA A 273 16.87 3.43 14.21
C ALA A 273 15.73 2.78 15.01
N PHE A 274 16.07 1.91 15.98
CA PHE A 274 15.15 1.27 16.93
C PHE A 274 14.73 2.18 18.06
N ASP A 275 15.68 2.78 18.78
CA ASP A 275 15.38 3.67 19.88
C ASP A 275 14.59 4.89 19.36
N GLU A 276 14.88 5.36 18.14
CA GLU A 276 14.09 6.37 17.44
C GLU A 276 12.68 5.86 17.08
N ALA A 277 12.56 4.67 16.47
CA ALA A 277 11.25 4.14 16.08
C ALA A 277 10.35 3.71 17.24
N ILE A 278 10.91 3.19 18.35
CA ILE A 278 10.16 2.86 19.57
C ILE A 278 9.81 4.12 20.35
N ALA A 279 10.73 5.06 20.52
CA ALA A 279 10.40 6.34 21.15
C ALA A 279 9.31 7.08 20.36
N GLU A 280 9.29 6.96 19.03
CA GLU A 280 8.20 7.49 18.20
C GLU A 280 6.90 6.70 18.36
N LEU A 281 6.94 5.36 18.38
CA LEU A 281 5.74 4.53 18.52
C LEU A 281 5.09 4.66 19.91
N ASP A 282 5.89 4.84 20.96
CA ASP A 282 5.44 5.09 22.34
C ASP A 282 4.87 6.51 22.54
N THR A 283 5.13 7.44 21.61
CA THR A 283 4.50 8.78 21.59
C THR A 283 3.16 8.82 20.87
N LEU A 284 2.78 7.75 20.16
CA LEU A 284 1.50 7.66 19.47
C LEU A 284 0.38 7.34 20.46
N GLY A 285 -0.77 7.99 20.29
CA GLY A 285 -1.99 7.60 21.00
C GLY A 285 -2.39 6.15 20.66
N GLU A 286 -3.09 5.48 21.58
CA GLU A 286 -3.48 4.06 21.44
C GLU A 286 -4.21 3.74 20.12
N GLU A 287 -4.98 4.69 19.59
CA GLU A 287 -5.68 4.59 18.31
C GLU A 287 -4.72 4.58 17.11
N SER A 288 -3.75 5.50 17.05
CA SER A 288 -2.77 5.56 15.96
C SER A 288 -1.81 4.37 15.95
N TYR A 289 -1.55 3.76 17.11
CA TYR A 289 -0.79 2.50 17.20
C TYR A 289 -1.55 1.34 16.51
N LYS A 290 -2.85 1.20 16.81
CA LYS A 290 -3.71 0.17 16.20
C LYS A 290 -3.82 0.35 14.68
N ASP A 291 -3.97 1.58 14.21
CA ASP A 291 -4.02 1.86 12.78
C ASP A 291 -2.71 1.52 12.07
N SER A 292 -1.58 1.90 12.66
CA SER A 292 -0.25 1.65 12.08
C SER A 292 0.02 0.15 11.97
N THR A 293 -0.27 -0.61 13.03
CA THR A 293 -0.08 -2.08 13.03
C THR A 293 -1.00 -2.79 12.05
N LEU A 294 -2.26 -2.35 11.90
CA LEU A 294 -3.18 -2.90 10.91
C LEU A 294 -2.67 -2.67 9.47
N ILE A 295 -2.20 -1.45 9.17
CA ILE A 295 -1.67 -1.13 7.83
C ILE A 295 -0.41 -1.95 7.53
N MET A 296 0.47 -2.13 8.51
CA MET A 296 1.67 -2.95 8.37
C MET A 296 1.36 -4.43 8.14
N GLN A 297 0.30 -4.94 8.77
CA GLN A 297 -0.19 -6.29 8.50
C GLN A 297 -0.67 -6.43 7.05
N LEU A 298 -1.43 -5.45 6.53
CA LEU A 298 -1.86 -5.45 5.12
C LEU A 298 -0.67 -5.42 4.15
N LEU A 299 0.38 -4.65 4.44
CA LEU A 299 1.62 -4.65 3.66
C LEU A 299 2.28 -6.03 3.64
N ARG A 300 2.30 -6.72 4.78
CA ARG A 300 2.84 -8.08 4.91
C ARG A 300 2.02 -9.10 4.13
N ASP A 301 0.69 -8.99 4.18
CA ASP A 301 -0.21 -9.88 3.45
C ASP A 301 -0.01 -9.71 1.94
N ASN A 302 0.07 -8.47 1.44
CA ASN A 302 0.39 -8.17 0.05
C ASN A 302 1.76 -8.73 -0.36
N LEU A 303 2.81 -8.54 0.44
CA LEU A 303 4.13 -9.10 0.17
C LEU A 303 4.09 -10.62 0.07
N THR A 304 3.33 -11.28 0.94
CA THR A 304 3.18 -12.74 0.93
C THR A 304 2.53 -13.21 -0.36
N LEU A 305 1.43 -12.56 -0.76
CA LEU A 305 0.71 -12.87 -2.00
C LEU A 305 1.60 -12.64 -3.24
N TRP A 306 2.23 -11.47 -3.34
CA TRP A 306 3.05 -11.14 -4.52
C TRP A 306 4.30 -12.01 -4.64
N THR A 307 4.89 -12.43 -3.51
CA THR A 307 6.05 -13.33 -3.54
C THR A 307 5.68 -14.77 -3.85
N SER A 308 4.44 -15.21 -3.59
CA SER A 308 3.94 -16.50 -4.09
C SER A 308 3.65 -16.47 -5.58
N ASP A 309 3.03 -15.41 -6.08
CA ASP A 309 2.66 -15.29 -7.51
C ASP A 309 3.91 -15.32 -8.41
N MET A 310 4.98 -14.62 -8.00
CA MET A 310 6.26 -14.62 -8.73
C MET A 310 7.01 -15.97 -8.68
N GLN A 311 6.68 -16.86 -7.74
CA GLN A 311 7.26 -18.21 -7.68
C GLN A 311 6.54 -19.20 -8.61
N ASP A 312 5.27 -18.95 -8.92
CA ASP A 312 4.48 -19.79 -9.82
C ASP A 312 4.80 -19.47 -11.30
N ASP A 313 4.95 -18.19 -11.65
CA ASP A 313 5.37 -17.75 -12.99
C ASP A 313 6.77 -18.29 -13.39
N GLY A 314 7.68 -18.42 -12.43
CA GLY A 314 9.02 -18.99 -12.65
C GLY A 314 9.02 -20.51 -12.89
N ALA A 315 7.95 -21.22 -12.55
CA ALA A 315 7.84 -22.66 -12.77
C ALA A 315 7.43 -23.00 -14.21
N ASP A 316 6.74 -22.09 -14.90
CA ASP A 316 6.29 -22.30 -16.27
C ASP A 316 7.38 -21.95 -17.30
N GLU A 317 8.26 -20.96 -17.04
CA GLU A 317 9.44 -20.70 -17.87
C GLU A 317 10.44 -21.88 -17.87
N ILE A 318 10.56 -22.62 -16.76
CA ILE A 318 11.47 -23.79 -16.66
C ILE A 318 10.91 -25.00 -17.43
N LYS A 319 9.59 -25.14 -17.54
CA LYS A 319 8.98 -26.22 -18.34
C LYS A 319 9.10 -25.96 -19.84
N GLU A 320 8.99 -24.71 -20.27
CA GLU A 320 9.10 -24.36 -21.68
C GLU A 320 10.54 -24.55 -22.20
N ALA A 321 11.55 -24.16 -21.40
CA ALA A 321 12.97 -24.40 -21.69
C ALA A 321 13.37 -25.89 -21.71
N ALA A 322 12.66 -26.75 -20.95
CA ALA A 322 12.89 -28.19 -20.93
C ALA A 322 12.24 -28.95 -22.10
N SER A 323 11.37 -28.30 -22.88
CA SER A 323 10.61 -28.92 -23.97
C SER A 323 11.18 -28.71 -25.38
N ALA A 324 12.27 -27.94 -25.52
CA ALA A 324 12.93 -27.73 -26.81
C ALA A 324 13.55 -29.04 -27.34
N PRO A 325 13.16 -29.54 -28.54
CA PRO A 325 13.71 -30.76 -29.08
C PRO A 325 15.16 -30.54 -29.53
N LYS A 326 16.07 -31.38 -29.03
CA LYS A 326 17.43 -31.50 -29.59
C LYS A 326 17.32 -32.07 -31.01
N GLY A 327 17.30 -31.19 -32.01
CA GLY A 327 17.40 -31.56 -33.42
C GLY A 327 18.73 -32.28 -33.69
N GLY A 328 18.62 -33.47 -34.27
CA GLY A 328 19.74 -34.33 -34.62
C GLY A 328 20.55 -33.80 -35.79
N GLU A 329 21.86 -33.99 -35.72
CA GLU A 329 22.78 -33.86 -36.84
C GLU A 329 22.64 -35.10 -37.74
N GLU A 330 22.03 -34.95 -38.91
CA GLU A 330 22.15 -35.91 -40.00
C GLU A 330 23.33 -35.54 -40.90
N GLN A 331 24.19 -36.53 -41.09
CA GLN A 331 25.31 -36.56 -42.02
C GLN A 331 24.79 -36.62 -43.47
N GLN A 332 25.32 -35.76 -44.34
CA GLN A 332 25.83 -36.14 -45.66
C GLN A 332 26.67 -35.02 -46.29
#